data_AF-A0A8T3N7R7-F1
#
_entry.id   AF-A0A8T3N7R7-F1
#
_cell.length_a   1.000
_cell.length_b   1.000
_cell.length_c   1.000
_cell.angle_alpha   90.00
_cell.angle_beta   90.00
_cell.angle_gamma   90.00
#
_symmetry.space_group_name_H-M   'P 1'
#
loop_
_entity.id
_entity.type
_entity.pdbx_description
1 polymer ?
#
loop_
_entity_poly.entity_id
_entity_poly.type
_entity_poly.pdbx_seq_one_letter_code
_entity_poly.pdbx_strand_id
1 'polypeptide(L)' 'MKLRFLLDENVTPRVKTALWQRDASIDVLRVGDPQAPPLGAFDPDILRYLEQARRVLIT' A
#
# COMPACT_ATOMS: atom_id res chain seq x y z
N MET A 1 13.57 1.53 12.60
CA MET A 1 12.62 0.75 11.77
C MET A 1 12.01 1.68 10.74
N LYS A 2 11.92 1.28 9.47
CA LYS A 2 11.24 2.08 8.43
C LYS A 2 9.80 1.61 8.29
N LEU A 3 8.84 2.51 8.47
CA LEU A 3 7.42 2.21 8.32
C LEU A 3 7.08 2.11 6.83
N ARG A 4 6.31 1.10 6.45
CA ARG A 4 5.91 0.82 5.07
C ARG A 4 4.39 0.78 4.97
N PHE A 5 3.83 1.38 3.94
CA PHE A 5 2.39 1.53 3.79
C PHE A 5 1.87 0.76 2.58
N LEU A 6 0.65 0.24 2.70
CA LEU A 6 -0.17 -0.22 1.60
C LEU A 6 -1.46 0.60 1.60
N LEU A 7 -1.74 1.29 0.50
CA LEU A 7 -3.02 1.95 0.27
C LEU A 7 -4.01 0.92 -0.29
N ASP A 8 -5.22 0.93 0.24
CA ASP A 8 -6.37 0.19 -0.28
C ASP A 8 -6.65 0.60 -1.74
N GLU A 9 -7.31 -0.27 -2.49
CA GLU A 9 -7.75 0.03 -3.85
C GLU A 9 -8.77 1.17 -3.89
N ASN A 10 -9.53 1.37 -2.81
CA ASN A 10 -10.51 2.44 -2.71
C ASN A 10 -9.86 3.81 -2.40
N VAL A 11 -8.60 3.83 -1.95
CA VAL A 11 -7.86 5.07 -1.73
C VAL A 11 -7.43 5.66 -3.07
N THR A 12 -7.68 6.97 -3.22
CA THR A 12 -7.36 7.70 -4.45
C THR A 12 -5.85 7.64 -4.74
N PRO A 13 -5.41 7.31 -5.97
CA PRO A 13 -3.98 7.25 -6.34
C PRO A 13 -3.21 8.56 -6.07
N ARG A 14 -3.92 9.70 -6.04
CA ARG A 14 -3.37 11.03 -5.70
C ARG A 14 -2.71 11.06 -4.32
N VAL A 15 -3.15 10.24 -3.37
CA VAL A 15 -2.54 10.15 -2.03
C VAL A 15 -1.11 9.63 -2.14
N LYS A 16 -0.87 8.56 -2.92
CA LYS A 16 0.48 8.04 -3.19
C LYS A 16 1.38 9.11 -3.79
N THR A 17 0.88 9.82 -4.81
CA THR A 17 1.63 10.90 -5.47
C THR A 17 1.94 12.04 -4.50
N ALA A 18 0.99 12.47 -3.69
CA ALA A 18 1.18 13.54 -2.71
C ALA A 18 2.20 13.16 -1.61
N LEU A 19 2.17 11.90 -1.14
CA LEU A 19 3.16 11.40 -0.18
C LEU A 19 4.57 11.43 -0.77
N TRP A 20 4.75 10.96 -2.01
CA TRP A 20 6.05 11.03 -2.68
C TRP A 20 6.53 12.44 -2.97
N GLN A 21 5.62 13.36 -3.33
CA GLN A 21 5.97 14.78 -3.50
C GLN A 21 6.42 15.43 -2.20
N ARG A 22 5.84 15.03 -1.07
CA ARG A 22 6.18 15.54 0.25
C ARG A 22 7.49 14.96 0.77
N ASP A 23 7.68 13.65 0.62
CA ASP A 23 8.88 12.94 1.05
C ASP A 23 9.05 11.65 0.23
N ALA A 24 10.00 11.66 -0.70
CA ALA A 24 10.30 10.53 -1.57
C ALA A 24 10.87 9.32 -0.82
N SER A 25 11.25 9.47 0.45
CA SER A 25 11.71 8.35 1.28
C SER A 25 10.57 7.48 1.81
N ILE A 26 9.31 7.94 1.76
CA ILE A 26 8.13 7.19 2.19
C ILE A 26 7.94 5.95 1.29
N ASP A 27 7.95 4.77 1.90
CA ASP A 27 7.65 3.51 1.22
C ASP A 27 6.14 3.27 1.22
N VAL A 28 5.52 3.55 0.07
CA VAL A 28 4.09 3.42 -0.14
C VAL A 28 3.81 2.65 -1.44
N LEU A 29 3.04 1.57 -1.30
CA LEU A 29 2.40 0.86 -2.41
C LEU A 29 0.89 1.04 -2.34
N ARG A 30 0.19 0.74 -3.43
CA ARG A 30 -1.27 0.65 -3.49
C ARG A 30 -1.66 -0.72 -4.02
N VAL A 31 -2.79 -1.26 -3.57
CA VAL A 31 -3.40 -2.45 -4.17
C VAL A 31 -3.53 -2.22 -5.70
N GLY A 32 -3.09 -3.22 -6.47
CA GLY A 32 -2.93 -3.14 -7.92
C GLY A 32 -1.53 -2.75 -8.42
N ASP A 33 -0.62 -2.28 -7.56
CA ASP A 33 0.78 -2.08 -7.95
C ASP A 33 1.50 -3.42 -8.20
N PRO A 34 2.56 -3.46 -9.04
CA PRO A 34 3.28 -4.71 -9.37
C PRO A 34 3.85 -5.51 -8.18
N GLN A 35 4.03 -4.89 -7.02
CA GLN A 35 4.55 -5.52 -5.80
C GLN A 35 3.50 -5.62 -4.67
N ALA A 36 2.24 -5.36 -5.00
CA ALA A 36 1.11 -5.41 -4.09
C ALA A 36 0.10 -6.48 -4.56
N PRO A 37 -0.87 -6.85 -3.73
CA PRO A 37 -2.00 -7.66 -4.17
C PRO A 37 -2.70 -7.04 -5.39
N PRO A 38 -3.24 -7.85 -6.30
CA PRO A 38 -3.99 -7.34 -7.46
C PRO A 38 -5.26 -6.60 -7.01
N LEU A 39 -5.82 -5.78 -7.92
CA LEU A 39 -7.15 -5.20 -7.71
C LEU A 39 -8.20 -6.30 -7.54
N GLY A 40 -9.15 -6.08 -6.63
CA GLY A 40 -10.18 -7.07 -6.27
C GLY A 40 -9.64 -8.27 -5.48
N ALA A 41 -8.41 -8.20 -4.94
CA ALA A 41 -7.91 -9.22 -4.02
C ALA A 41 -8.81 -9.29 -2.78
N PHE A 42 -9.11 -10.50 -2.31
CA PHE A 42 -9.91 -10.68 -1.10
C PHE A 42 -9.15 -10.20 0.13
N ASP A 43 -9.88 -9.68 1.13
CA ASP A 43 -9.31 -9.20 2.39
C ASP A 43 -8.34 -10.21 3.04
N PRO A 44 -8.62 -11.52 3.10
CA PRO A 44 -7.66 -12.47 3.68
C PRO A 44 -6.31 -12.51 2.96
N ASP A 45 -6.29 -12.31 1.64
CA ASP A 45 -5.04 -12.27 0.86
C ASP A 45 -4.28 -10.96 1.09
N ILE A 46 -5.00 -9.85 1.24
CA ILE A 46 -4.43 -8.55 1.63
C ILE A 46 -3.80 -8.67 3.03
N LEU A 47 -4.51 -9.27 4.00
CA LEU A 47 -4.00 -9.43 5.37
C LEU A 47 -2.74 -10.30 5.42
N ARG A 48 -2.71 -11.43 4.69
CA ARG A 48 -1.51 -12.28 4.58
C ARG A 48 -0.34 -11.52 3.97
N TYR A 49 -0.60 -10.73 2.93
CA TYR A 49 0.43 -9.88 2.32
C TYR A 49 0.98 -8.85 3.32
N LEU A 50 0.12 -8.17 4.09
CA LEU A 50 0.54 -7.15 5.05
C LEU A 50 1.46 -7.74 6.13
N GLU A 51 1.13 -8.93 6.62
CA GLU A 51 1.94 -9.66 7.60
C GLU A 51 3.35 -9.95 7.05
N GLN A 52 3.42 -10.55 5.85
CA GLN A 52 4.67 -10.93 5.20
C GLN A 52 5.52 -9.71 4.79
N ALA A 53 4.89 -8.71 4.18
CA ALA A 53 5.55 -7.50 3.70
C ALA A 53 5.86 -6.50 4.83
N ARG A 54 5.32 -6.73 6.05
CA ARG A 54 5.44 -5.85 7.22
C ARG A 54 5.02 -4.43 6.87
N ARG A 55 3.82 -4.31 6.29
CA ARG A 55 3.20 -3.05 5.86
C ARG A 55 1.97 -2.74 6.71
N VAL A 56 1.68 -1.45 6.85
CA VAL A 56 0.44 -0.95 7.47
C VAL A 56 -0.56 -0.61 6.37
N LEU A 57 -1.77 -1.13 6.49
CA LEU A 57 -2.88 -0.82 5.57
C LEU A 57 -3.50 0.54 5.88
N ILE A 58 -3.79 1.30 4.84
CA ILE A 58 -4.56 2.55 4.88
C ILE A 58 -5.78 2.34 3.98
N THR A 59 -6.98 2.40 4.56
CA THR A 59 -8.28 2.27 3.89
C THR A 59 -9.06 3.58 3.99
#